data_AF-A0A812JJ25-F1
#
_entry.id   AF-A0A812JJ25-F1
#
_cell.length_a   1.000
_cell.length_b   1.000
_cell.length_c   1.000
_cell.angle_alpha   90.00
_cell.angle_beta   90.00
_cell.angle_gamma   90.00
#
_symmetry.space_group_name_H-M   'P 1'
#
loop_
_entity.id
_entity.type
_entity.pdbx_description
1 polymer ?
#
loop_
_entity_poly.entity_id
_entity_poly.type
_entity_poly.pdbx_seq_one_letter_code
_entity_poly.pdbx_strand_id
1 'polypeptide(L)'
;TDEELEVLAGSKWQMVANEMREDIIAEHAELEEVIGDFLQTHGITQEKFLWAHKILLSRAMTFYREGGSRLMVLGPGQDMFNHSCEAVGYEDVKLETAEGKEMLVIRAFKPFGEGEQAFYSYSPASNGRLLLMGGFVVPENPFDSVELMLTFPVNPSSAPLFRQLAEGLRSAPLADGAAVAEETQDEFLQLLPPPPERPTEAALHVRLMAKTLSDQLERVLAFLRLDELSRSLGADGLNSDRLAASDRDANARRRALTKLRALLQQLRGRFARSEAEDAAELAAGCADPRRARALEVLLGEKRLFRLALQLIDEKTDTVDVA
;
A
#
# COMPACT_ATOMS: atom_id res chain seq x y z
N THR A 1 5.35 20.40 9.64
CA THR A 1 6.00 20.50 10.96
C THR A 1 5.73 19.22 11.72
N ASP A 2 6.42 18.97 12.83
CA ASP A 2 6.14 17.78 13.62
C ASP A 2 4.72 17.83 14.22
N GLU A 3 4.21 19.02 14.57
CA GLU A 3 2.82 19.23 14.99
C GLU A 3 1.79 18.87 13.90
N GLU A 4 2.05 19.25 12.65
CA GLU A 4 1.19 18.87 11.51
C GLU A 4 1.21 17.35 11.27
N LEU A 5 2.36 16.70 11.51
CA LEU A 5 2.52 15.27 11.32
C LEU A 5 1.86 14.46 12.45
N GLU A 6 1.80 15.00 13.67
CA GLU A 6 1.13 14.39 14.81
C GLU A 6 -0.38 14.19 14.57
N VAL A 7 -0.97 14.92 13.62
CA VAL A 7 -2.36 14.67 13.20
C VAL A 7 -2.53 13.24 12.69
N LEU A 8 -1.51 12.65 12.05
CA LEU A 8 -1.53 11.27 11.55
C LEU A 8 -1.22 10.21 12.63
N ALA A 9 -1.19 10.58 13.92
CA ALA A 9 -0.89 9.64 15.01
C ALA A 9 -1.76 8.37 14.95
N GLY A 10 -1.09 7.22 15.01
CA GLY A 10 -1.71 5.89 14.91
C GLY A 10 -1.80 5.34 13.48
N SER A 11 -1.66 6.19 12.45
CA SER A 11 -1.51 5.77 11.06
C SER A 11 -0.06 5.40 10.76
N LYS A 12 0.15 4.44 9.84
CA LYS A 12 1.50 4.11 9.35
C LYS A 12 2.15 5.29 8.63
N TRP A 13 1.35 6.19 8.05
CA TRP A 13 1.86 7.29 7.24
C TRP A 13 2.64 8.32 8.07
N GLN A 14 2.40 8.39 9.38
CA GLN A 14 3.23 9.18 10.29
C GLN A 14 4.68 8.65 10.31
N MET A 15 4.83 7.34 10.51
CA MET A 15 6.13 6.65 10.55
C MET A 15 6.83 6.74 9.19
N VAL A 16 6.12 6.39 8.10
CA VAL A 16 6.69 6.41 6.75
C VAL A 16 7.17 7.81 6.34
N ALA A 17 6.42 8.87 6.70
CA ALA A 17 6.84 10.23 6.41
C ALA A 17 8.08 10.65 7.20
N ASN A 18 8.22 10.18 8.45
CA ASN A 18 9.42 10.40 9.27
C ASN A 18 10.63 9.67 8.71
N GLU A 19 10.51 8.37 8.45
CA GLU A 19 11.59 7.55 7.90
C GLU A 19 12.08 8.13 6.57
N MET A 20 11.18 8.42 5.63
CA MET A 20 11.56 9.03 4.35
C MET A 20 12.24 10.39 4.53
N ARG A 21 11.86 11.19 5.53
CA ARG A 21 12.54 12.46 5.82
C ARG A 21 13.95 12.19 6.34
N GLU A 22 14.11 11.26 7.27
CA GLU A 22 15.41 10.91 7.86
C GLU A 22 16.35 10.30 6.82
N ASP A 23 15.85 9.41 5.97
CA ASP A 23 16.60 8.77 4.89
C ASP A 23 17.16 9.81 3.91
N ILE A 24 16.33 10.75 3.43
CA ILE A 24 16.79 11.79 2.49
C ILE A 24 17.83 12.72 3.15
N ILE A 25 17.71 12.96 4.45
CA ILE A 25 18.69 13.77 5.20
C ILE A 25 20.02 13.02 5.35
N ALA A 26 19.97 11.72 5.64
CA ALA A 26 21.14 10.87 5.72
C ALA A 26 21.85 10.78 4.35
N GLU A 27 21.10 10.56 3.27
CA GLU A 27 21.63 10.55 1.90
C GLU A 27 22.35 11.86 1.54
N HIS A 28 21.78 13.01 1.93
CA HIS A 28 22.43 14.29 1.73
C HIS A 28 23.77 14.38 2.49
N ALA A 29 23.80 13.94 3.75
CA ALA A 29 25.02 13.93 4.55
C ALA A 29 26.10 13.02 3.96
N GLU A 30 25.73 11.83 3.46
CA GLU A 30 26.64 10.93 2.75
C GLU A 30 27.20 11.58 1.47
N LEU A 31 26.36 12.31 0.72
CA LEU A 31 26.82 13.05 -0.47
C LEU A 31 27.74 14.21 -0.11
N GLU A 32 27.53 14.89 1.01
CA GLU A 32 28.45 15.93 1.50
C GLU A 32 29.85 15.37 1.78
N GLU A 33 29.97 14.14 2.26
CA GLU A 33 31.28 13.49 2.49
C GLU A 33 32.04 13.20 1.19
N VAL A 34 31.33 12.90 0.09
CA VAL A 34 31.95 12.49 -1.18
C VAL A 34 32.13 13.66 -2.16
N ILE A 35 31.14 14.55 -2.24
CA ILE A 35 31.07 15.64 -3.23
C ILE A 35 30.76 17.01 -2.59
N GLY A 36 31.05 17.19 -1.30
CA GLY A 36 30.75 18.42 -0.55
C GLY A 36 31.24 19.71 -1.21
N ASP A 37 32.45 19.72 -1.77
CA ASP A 37 32.99 20.88 -2.50
C ASP A 37 32.10 21.26 -3.70
N PHE A 38 31.57 20.27 -4.42
CA PHE A 38 30.64 20.50 -5.53
C PHE A 38 29.31 21.07 -5.04
N LEU A 39 28.74 20.50 -3.96
CA LEU A 39 27.49 20.98 -3.38
C LEU A 39 27.63 22.43 -2.90
N GLN A 40 28.71 22.76 -2.20
CA GLN A 40 29.01 24.11 -1.73
C GLN A 40 29.21 25.09 -2.90
N THR A 41 30.01 24.71 -3.90
CA THR A 41 30.29 25.54 -5.09
C THR A 41 29.00 25.92 -5.83
N HIS A 42 28.03 25.01 -5.89
CA HIS A 42 26.74 25.22 -6.56
C HIS A 42 25.63 25.70 -5.59
N GLY A 43 25.96 25.92 -4.31
CA GLY A 43 25.01 26.33 -3.28
C GLY A 43 23.84 25.36 -3.11
N ILE A 44 24.08 24.05 -3.24
CA ILE A 44 23.11 22.98 -3.00
C ILE A 44 23.07 22.75 -1.49
N THR A 45 21.99 23.18 -0.85
CA THR A 45 21.73 22.97 0.58
C THR A 45 20.87 21.73 0.78
N GLN A 46 20.82 21.21 2.01
CA GLN A 46 19.89 20.14 2.41
C GLN A 46 18.44 20.46 2.02
N GLU A 47 18.01 21.72 2.16
CA GLU A 47 16.67 22.16 1.74
C GLU A 47 16.45 22.01 0.22
N LYS A 48 17.43 22.40 -0.60
CA LYS A 48 17.36 22.23 -2.07
C LYS A 48 17.40 20.76 -2.46
N PHE A 49 18.15 19.95 -1.73
CA PHE A 49 18.21 18.50 -1.93
C PHE A 49 16.85 17.85 -1.62
N LEU A 50 16.26 18.17 -0.47
CA LEU A 50 14.90 17.75 -0.10
C LEU A 50 13.88 18.21 -1.15
N TRP A 51 13.98 19.45 -1.62
CA TRP A 51 13.13 19.95 -2.70
C TRP A 51 13.28 19.12 -3.98
N ALA A 52 14.50 18.81 -4.40
CA ALA A 52 14.77 17.99 -5.58
C ALA A 52 14.18 16.58 -5.45
N HIS A 53 14.33 15.93 -4.29
CA HIS A 53 13.67 14.64 -3.99
C HIS A 53 12.15 14.75 -4.10
N LYS A 54 11.55 15.83 -3.60
CA LYS A 54 10.11 16.06 -3.71
C LYS A 54 9.64 16.30 -5.14
N ILE A 55 10.45 16.95 -5.98
CA ILE A 55 10.15 17.05 -7.42
C ILE A 55 10.13 15.67 -8.05
N LEU A 56 11.14 14.84 -7.80
CA LEU A 56 11.17 13.47 -8.35
C LEU A 56 9.97 12.64 -7.86
N LEU A 57 9.68 12.66 -6.57
CA LEU A 57 8.59 11.88 -5.98
C LEU A 57 7.20 12.29 -6.48
N SER A 58 6.99 13.58 -6.73
CA SER A 58 5.67 14.12 -7.11
C SER A 58 5.44 14.20 -8.62
N ARG A 59 6.50 14.20 -9.44
CA ARG A 59 6.41 14.49 -10.88
C ARG A 59 7.03 13.44 -11.78
N ALA A 60 7.98 12.64 -11.28
CA ALA A 60 8.61 11.63 -12.10
C ALA A 60 7.71 10.40 -12.26
N MET A 61 7.81 9.74 -13.41
CA MET A 61 7.17 8.46 -13.68
C MET A 61 8.21 7.38 -13.84
N THR A 62 7.90 6.19 -13.34
CA THR A 62 8.74 5.01 -13.48
C THR A 62 8.15 4.07 -14.52
N PHE A 63 8.98 3.66 -15.47
CA PHE A 63 8.67 2.67 -16.50
C PHE A 63 9.59 1.46 -16.34
N TYR A 64 9.04 0.26 -16.59
CA TYR A 64 9.85 -0.95 -16.72
C TYR A 64 10.12 -1.23 -18.20
N ARG A 65 11.36 -1.60 -18.48
CA ARG A 65 11.82 -2.01 -19.82
C ARG A 65 12.11 -3.50 -19.85
N GLU A 66 12.23 -4.05 -21.07
CA GLU A 66 12.75 -5.39 -21.29
C GLU A 66 14.03 -5.65 -20.46
N GLY A 67 14.08 -6.82 -19.83
CA GLY A 67 15.16 -7.19 -18.91
C GLY A 67 15.01 -6.65 -17.48
N GLY A 68 13.90 -5.98 -17.15
CA GLY A 68 13.56 -5.56 -15.79
C GLY A 68 14.25 -4.26 -15.33
N SER A 69 14.91 -3.55 -16.26
CA SER A 69 15.49 -2.25 -15.95
C SER A 69 14.39 -1.20 -15.74
N ARG A 70 14.62 -0.27 -14.80
CA ARG A 70 13.71 0.84 -14.50
C ARG A 70 14.20 2.11 -15.17
N LEU A 71 13.29 2.87 -15.78
CA LEU A 71 13.54 4.20 -16.28
C LEU A 71 12.64 5.18 -15.53
N MET A 72 13.25 6.17 -14.85
CA MET A 72 12.53 7.27 -14.25
C MET A 72 12.58 8.49 -15.19
N VAL A 73 11.41 9.06 -15.50
CA VAL A 73 11.25 10.14 -16.48
C VAL A 73 10.53 11.31 -15.82
N LEU A 74 11.15 12.50 -15.88
CA LEU A 74 10.46 13.77 -15.72
C LEU A 74 10.07 14.26 -17.11
N GLY A 75 8.78 14.20 -17.45
CA GLY A 75 8.28 14.62 -18.76
C GLY A 75 7.71 16.05 -18.71
N PRO A 76 8.41 17.07 -19.25
CA PRO A 76 7.87 18.43 -19.27
C PRO A 76 6.52 18.47 -20.00
N GLY A 77 5.50 19.03 -19.33
CA GLY A 77 4.14 19.11 -19.85
C GLY A 77 3.27 17.91 -19.45
N GLN A 78 3.84 16.71 -19.36
CA GLN A 78 3.15 15.57 -18.73
C GLN A 78 2.92 15.83 -17.24
N ASP A 79 3.92 16.39 -16.56
CA ASP A 79 3.90 16.68 -15.13
C ASP A 79 2.88 17.78 -14.73
N MET A 80 2.20 18.37 -15.71
CA MET A 80 1.14 19.36 -15.51
C MET A 80 -0.27 18.75 -15.43
N PHE A 81 -0.44 17.49 -15.84
CA PHE A 81 -1.72 16.81 -15.71
C PHE A 81 -1.95 16.40 -14.26
N ASN A 82 -3.17 16.61 -13.76
CA ASN A 82 -3.57 16.23 -12.41
C ASN A 82 -4.09 14.77 -12.34
N HIS A 83 -4.11 14.23 -11.12
CA HIS A 83 -4.63 12.90 -10.82
C HIS A 83 -6.16 12.84 -10.94
N SER A 84 -6.69 11.75 -11.47
CA SER A 84 -8.09 11.35 -11.33
C SER A 84 -8.22 9.87 -11.02
N CYS A 85 -9.12 9.53 -10.08
CA CYS A 85 -9.50 8.15 -9.80
C CYS A 85 -10.43 7.54 -10.86
N GLU A 86 -10.98 8.35 -11.77
CA GLU A 86 -11.81 7.86 -12.89
C GLU A 86 -10.98 7.15 -13.96
N ALA A 87 -9.70 7.51 -14.08
CA ALA A 87 -8.76 6.83 -14.96
C ALA A 87 -8.35 5.50 -14.30
N VAL A 88 -8.76 4.39 -14.91
CA VAL A 88 -8.55 3.04 -14.36
C VAL A 88 -7.33 2.42 -15.04
N GLY A 89 -6.16 2.59 -14.43
CA GLY A 89 -4.93 1.89 -14.80
C GLY A 89 -3.87 2.76 -15.47
N TYR A 90 -2.71 2.14 -15.74
CA TYR A 90 -1.53 2.79 -16.31
C TYR A 90 -1.50 2.75 -17.84
N GLU A 91 -2.58 2.30 -18.47
CA GLU A 91 -2.59 2.10 -19.91
C GLU A 91 -2.60 3.40 -20.71
N ASP A 92 -3.00 4.48 -20.05
CA ASP A 92 -3.08 5.82 -20.63
C ASP A 92 -1.72 6.50 -20.74
N VAL A 93 -0.68 6.03 -20.03
CA VAL A 93 0.66 6.62 -20.06
C VAL A 93 1.71 5.55 -20.35
N LYS A 94 2.38 5.67 -21.50
CA LYS A 94 3.33 4.66 -22.00
C LYS A 94 4.54 5.30 -22.65
N LEU A 95 5.62 4.53 -22.71
CA LEU A 95 6.71 4.78 -23.65
C LEU A 95 6.41 4.04 -24.95
N GLU A 96 6.30 4.77 -26.05
CA GLU A 96 6.09 4.20 -27.38
C GLU A 96 7.25 4.59 -28.29
N THR A 97 7.67 3.69 -29.19
CA THR A 97 8.66 4.03 -30.22
C THR A 97 7.95 4.50 -31.47
N ALA A 98 8.17 5.77 -31.84
CA ALA A 98 7.68 6.36 -33.08
C ALA A 98 8.85 6.95 -33.86
N GLU A 99 8.95 6.62 -35.16
CA GLU A 99 10.01 7.13 -36.06
C GLU A 99 11.45 6.91 -35.53
N GLY A 100 11.67 5.79 -34.82
CA GLY A 100 12.97 5.46 -34.23
C GLY A 100 13.33 6.26 -32.97
N LYS A 101 12.36 6.99 -32.40
CA LYS A 101 12.51 7.71 -31.12
C LYS A 101 11.53 7.17 -30.10
N GLU A 102 12.00 7.04 -28.86
CA GLU A 102 11.13 6.76 -27.72
C GLU A 102 10.39 8.04 -27.34
N MET A 103 9.08 7.95 -27.21
CA MET A 103 8.18 9.05 -26.94
C MET A 103 7.34 8.72 -25.71
N LEU A 104 7.19 9.68 -24.82
CA LEU A 104 6.20 9.61 -23.76
C LEU A 104 4.82 9.95 -24.34
N VAL A 105 3.93 8.95 -24.35
CA VAL A 105 2.59 9.06 -24.92
C VAL A 105 1.56 9.05 -23.79
N ILE A 106 0.69 10.07 -23.78
CA ILE A 106 -0.47 10.14 -22.91
C ILE A 106 -1.73 10.07 -23.78
N ARG A 107 -2.60 9.11 -23.48
CA ARG A 107 -3.88 8.91 -24.15
C ARG A 107 -5.00 9.34 -23.22
N ALA A 108 -6.02 9.97 -23.79
CA ALA A 108 -7.18 10.38 -23.01
C ALA A 108 -8.01 9.13 -22.63
N PHE A 109 -8.21 8.92 -21.34
CA PHE A 109 -9.01 7.78 -20.83
C PHE A 109 -10.52 7.96 -21.06
N LYS A 110 -10.94 9.20 -21.34
CA LYS A 110 -12.30 9.57 -21.73
C LYS A 110 -12.27 10.76 -22.69
N PRO A 111 -13.35 11.01 -23.45
CA PRO A 111 -13.51 12.28 -24.16
C PRO A 111 -13.54 13.45 -23.15
N PHE A 112 -12.73 14.48 -23.39
CA PHE A 112 -12.76 15.73 -22.64
C PHE A 112 -13.45 16.83 -23.46
N GLY A 113 -14.31 17.61 -22.81
CA GLY A 113 -14.93 18.78 -23.42
C GLY A 113 -13.97 19.95 -23.61
N GLU A 114 -14.34 20.91 -24.46
CA GLU A 114 -13.60 22.16 -24.58
C GLU A 114 -13.61 22.93 -23.24
N GLY A 115 -12.42 23.30 -22.75
CA GLY A 115 -12.26 23.95 -21.44
C GLY A 115 -12.32 23.00 -20.24
N GLU A 116 -12.62 21.71 -20.44
CA GLU A 116 -12.49 20.70 -19.38
C GLU A 116 -11.01 20.42 -19.11
N GLN A 117 -10.66 20.29 -17.84
CA GLN A 117 -9.33 19.87 -17.46
C GLN A 117 -9.11 18.40 -17.84
N ALA A 118 -8.00 18.13 -18.54
CA ALA A 118 -7.57 16.77 -18.81
C ALA A 118 -6.81 16.19 -17.60
N PHE A 119 -7.13 14.94 -17.25
CA PHE A 119 -6.51 14.21 -16.15
C PHE A 119 -5.94 12.88 -16.65
N TYR A 120 -5.06 12.26 -15.86
CA TYR A 120 -4.76 10.83 -15.94
C TYR A 120 -4.62 10.27 -14.52
N SER A 121 -4.52 8.95 -14.37
CA SER A 121 -4.27 8.34 -13.06
C SER A 121 -2.79 8.26 -12.75
N TYR A 122 -2.35 8.94 -11.69
CA TYR A 122 -0.99 8.75 -11.17
C TYR A 122 -0.76 7.32 -10.69
N SER A 123 -1.79 6.72 -10.07
CA SER A 123 -1.86 5.31 -9.66
C SER A 123 -3.17 5.05 -8.90
N PRO A 124 -3.64 3.79 -8.83
CA PRO A 124 -4.67 3.38 -7.87
C PRO A 124 -4.08 3.35 -6.45
N ALA A 125 -3.80 4.53 -5.88
CA ALA A 125 -3.12 4.70 -4.60
C ALA A 125 -4.04 5.26 -3.52
N SER A 126 -3.81 4.83 -2.28
CA SER A 126 -4.52 5.36 -1.10
C SER A 126 -4.20 6.84 -0.86
N ASN A 127 -5.09 7.54 -0.14
CA ASN A 127 -4.87 8.94 0.21
C ASN A 127 -3.59 9.17 1.00
N GLY A 128 -3.15 8.22 1.84
CA GLY A 128 -1.89 8.37 2.56
C GLY A 128 -0.68 8.40 1.62
N ARG A 129 -0.69 7.59 0.55
CA ARG A 129 0.33 7.65 -0.50
C ARG A 129 0.24 8.91 -1.33
N LEU A 130 -0.97 9.29 -1.77
CA LEU A 130 -1.18 10.52 -2.54
C LEU A 130 -0.69 11.74 -1.75
N LEU A 131 -0.89 11.74 -0.42
CA LEU A 131 -0.41 12.79 0.45
C LEU A 131 1.12 12.78 0.56
N LEU A 132 1.72 11.59 0.72
CA LEU A 132 3.18 11.45 0.83
C LEU A 132 3.91 11.85 -0.45
N MET A 133 3.39 11.41 -1.61
CA MET A 133 4.02 11.59 -2.91
C MET A 133 3.64 12.91 -3.58
N GLY A 134 2.33 13.19 -3.70
CA GLY A 134 1.79 14.32 -4.44
C GLY A 134 1.37 15.49 -3.55
N GLY A 135 1.30 15.30 -2.23
CA GLY A 135 0.88 16.35 -1.30
C GLY A 135 -0.63 16.62 -1.33
N PHE A 136 -1.46 15.74 -1.89
CA PHE A 136 -2.91 15.91 -1.99
C PHE A 136 -3.66 14.64 -1.58
N VAL A 137 -4.98 14.75 -1.41
CA VAL A 137 -5.89 13.64 -1.15
C VAL A 137 -7.11 13.76 -2.06
N VAL A 138 -7.81 12.66 -2.27
CA VAL A 138 -9.07 12.62 -3.00
C VAL A 138 -10.19 12.30 -2.01
N PRO A 139 -11.23 13.15 -1.89
CA PRO A 139 -12.40 12.83 -1.09
C PRO A 139 -13.03 11.52 -1.55
N GLU A 140 -13.35 10.64 -0.59
CA GLU A 140 -13.94 9.32 -0.86
C GLU A 140 -13.14 8.48 -1.86
N ASN A 141 -11.81 8.51 -1.75
CA ASN A 141 -10.90 7.77 -2.64
C ASN A 141 -11.24 6.27 -2.67
N PRO A 142 -11.64 5.71 -3.84
CA PRO A 142 -11.99 4.29 -3.97
C PRO A 142 -10.78 3.35 -3.80
N PHE A 143 -9.57 3.90 -3.83
CA PHE A 143 -8.30 3.18 -3.67
C PHE A 143 -7.71 3.34 -2.26
N ASP A 144 -8.44 3.95 -1.33
CA ASP A 144 -8.04 3.93 0.08
C ASP A 144 -7.82 2.50 0.55
N SER A 145 -6.78 2.34 1.37
CA SER A 145 -6.34 1.03 1.80
C SER A 145 -5.64 1.08 3.16
N VAL A 146 -5.73 -0.01 3.91
CA VAL A 146 -4.93 -0.23 5.13
C VAL A 146 -4.07 -1.47 4.94
N GLU A 147 -2.85 -1.45 5.45
CA GLU A 147 -1.94 -2.59 5.33
C GLU A 147 -1.93 -3.44 6.59
N LEU A 148 -2.02 -4.75 6.38
CA LEU A 148 -1.80 -5.77 7.39
C LEU A 148 -0.47 -6.45 7.12
N MET A 149 0.41 -6.44 8.12
CA MET A 149 1.65 -7.19 8.13
C MET A 149 1.56 -8.26 9.22
N LEU A 150 1.63 -9.53 8.81
CA LEU A 150 1.49 -10.68 9.70
C LEU A 150 2.69 -11.59 9.54
N THR A 151 3.28 -12.01 10.66
CA THR A 151 4.37 -12.98 10.66
C THR A 151 3.88 -14.30 11.23
N PHE A 152 4.18 -15.38 10.52
CA PHE A 152 3.80 -16.73 10.88
C PHE A 152 5.05 -17.59 11.07
N PRO A 153 5.17 -18.35 12.17
CA PRO A 153 6.21 -19.35 12.28
C PRO A 153 6.00 -20.44 11.21
N VAL A 154 7.08 -20.80 10.52
CA VAL A 154 7.07 -21.86 9.50
C VAL A 154 8.10 -22.93 9.80
N ASN A 155 7.80 -24.13 9.33
CA ASN A 155 8.69 -25.27 9.34
C ASN A 155 8.71 -25.91 7.94
N PRO A 156 9.60 -26.89 7.66
CA PRO A 156 9.69 -27.50 6.34
C PRO A 156 8.36 -28.07 5.80
N SER A 157 7.44 -28.52 6.66
CA SER A 157 6.15 -29.05 6.25
C SER A 157 5.10 -27.97 5.96
N SER A 158 5.12 -26.83 6.69
CA SER A 158 4.15 -25.75 6.46
C SER A 158 4.58 -24.75 5.39
N ALA A 159 5.88 -24.58 5.17
CA ALA A 159 6.41 -23.61 4.20
C ALA A 159 5.84 -23.76 2.78
N PRO A 160 5.67 -24.97 2.20
CA PRO A 160 5.07 -25.13 0.87
C PRO A 160 3.62 -24.61 0.81
N LEU A 161 2.83 -24.80 1.87
CA LEU A 161 1.43 -24.36 1.91
C LEU A 161 1.31 -22.85 2.05
N PHE A 162 2.17 -22.22 2.85
CA PHE A 162 2.24 -20.76 2.91
C PHE A 162 2.57 -20.17 1.54
N ARG A 163 3.56 -20.74 0.83
CA ARG A 163 3.88 -20.33 -0.56
C ARG A 163 2.71 -20.53 -1.50
N GLN A 164 2.03 -21.68 -1.44
CA GLN A 164 0.88 -21.96 -2.29
C GLN A 164 -0.25 -20.93 -2.08
N LEU A 165 -0.55 -20.60 -0.82
CA LEU A 165 -1.53 -19.55 -0.53
C LEU A 165 -1.09 -18.21 -1.11
N ALA A 166 0.20 -17.86 -0.99
CA ALA A 166 0.76 -16.63 -1.52
C ALA A 166 0.79 -16.54 -3.05
N GLU A 167 1.04 -17.66 -3.74
CA GLU A 167 0.97 -17.71 -5.21
C GLU A 167 -0.43 -17.37 -5.72
N GLY A 168 -1.47 -17.76 -4.99
CA GLY A 168 -2.86 -17.34 -5.26
C GLY A 168 -3.14 -15.85 -5.05
N LEU A 169 -2.19 -15.10 -4.48
CA LEU A 169 -2.32 -13.66 -4.20
C LEU A 169 -1.63 -12.76 -5.25
N ARG A 170 -0.71 -13.32 -6.05
CA ARG A 170 0.05 -12.54 -7.04
C ARG A 170 -0.88 -11.94 -8.10
N SER A 171 -0.67 -10.68 -8.45
CA SER A 171 -1.39 -10.07 -9.57
C SER A 171 -0.75 -10.48 -10.90
N ALA A 172 -1.44 -10.19 -12.00
CA ALA A 172 -0.93 -10.47 -13.33
C ALA A 172 0.36 -9.65 -13.59
N PRO A 173 1.37 -10.22 -14.28
CA PRO A 173 2.58 -9.48 -14.62
C PRO A 173 2.23 -8.23 -15.45
N LEU A 174 2.90 -7.12 -15.14
CA LEU A 174 2.76 -5.86 -15.87
C LEU A 174 3.33 -6.00 -17.28
N ALA A 175 2.70 -5.36 -18.26
CA ALA A 175 3.20 -5.31 -19.63
C ALA A 175 4.45 -4.42 -19.76
N ASP A 176 5.32 -4.74 -20.71
CA ASP A 176 6.49 -3.92 -21.02
C ASP A 176 6.09 -2.50 -21.43
N GLY A 177 6.87 -1.50 -20.99
CA GLY A 177 6.61 -0.08 -21.27
C GLY A 177 5.43 0.57 -20.52
N ALA A 178 4.75 -0.18 -19.64
CA ALA A 178 3.72 0.40 -18.77
C ALA A 178 4.33 1.33 -17.71
N ALA A 179 3.65 2.45 -17.44
CA ALA A 179 3.94 3.22 -16.24
C ALA A 179 3.57 2.39 -14.99
N VAL A 180 4.33 2.55 -13.92
CA VAL A 180 4.13 1.80 -12.68
C VAL A 180 4.33 2.73 -11.48
N ALA A 181 3.39 2.73 -10.54
CA ALA A 181 3.69 3.21 -9.20
C ALA A 181 4.24 2.04 -8.38
N GLU A 182 5.33 2.28 -7.63
CA GLU A 182 6.03 1.25 -6.84
C GLU A 182 5.14 0.43 -5.91
N GLU A 183 3.95 0.92 -5.58
CA GLU A 183 2.93 0.20 -4.79
C GLU A 183 2.07 -0.79 -5.57
N THR A 184 2.32 -1.05 -6.85
CA THR A 184 1.84 -2.27 -7.53
C THR A 184 2.56 -3.52 -7.02
N GLN A 185 3.32 -3.45 -5.93
CA GLN A 185 3.68 -4.65 -5.20
C GLN A 185 2.41 -5.32 -4.70
N ASP A 186 2.17 -6.50 -5.27
CA ASP A 186 1.14 -7.46 -4.90
C ASP A 186 1.13 -7.74 -3.41
N GLU A 187 0.03 -8.30 -2.92
CA GLU A 187 0.05 -9.06 -1.67
C GLU A 187 1.17 -10.11 -1.77
N PHE A 188 2.30 -9.89 -1.10
CA PHE A 188 3.46 -10.76 -1.23
C PHE A 188 3.78 -11.44 0.09
N LEU A 189 4.18 -12.71 -0.03
CA LEU A 189 4.74 -13.48 1.06
C LEU A 189 6.26 -13.42 0.97
N GLN A 190 6.90 -12.88 2.00
CA GLN A 190 8.34 -12.98 2.15
C GLN A 190 8.66 -14.09 3.16
N LEU A 191 9.44 -15.08 2.72
CA LEU A 191 10.04 -16.02 3.66
C LEU A 191 11.30 -15.37 4.24
N LEU A 192 11.31 -15.20 5.56
CA LEU A 192 12.44 -14.58 6.25
C LEU A 192 13.45 -15.67 6.65
N PRO A 193 14.72 -15.58 6.19
CA PRO A 193 15.74 -16.50 6.66
C PRO A 193 16.17 -16.13 8.09
N PRO A 194 16.35 -17.08 9.02
CA PRO A 194 17.40 -16.96 10.00
C PRO A 194 18.75 -17.24 9.32
N PRO A 195 19.88 -16.81 9.91
CA PRO A 195 21.16 -17.37 9.50
C PRO A 195 21.22 -18.85 9.96
N PRO A 196 21.75 -19.84 9.20
CA PRO A 196 21.92 -20.02 7.75
C PRO A 196 21.16 -21.28 7.24
N GLU A 197 20.25 -21.15 6.27
CA GLU A 197 19.72 -22.21 5.36
C GLU A 197 18.27 -22.73 5.54
N ARG A 198 17.47 -22.36 6.56
CA ARG A 198 16.02 -22.73 6.59
C ARG A 198 15.12 -21.62 7.13
N PRO A 199 14.09 -21.15 6.39
CA PRO A 199 13.18 -20.12 6.88
C PRO A 199 12.40 -20.62 8.09
N THR A 200 12.36 -19.81 9.14
CA THR A 200 11.58 -20.04 10.37
C THR A 200 10.32 -19.19 10.42
N GLU A 201 10.21 -18.18 9.55
CA GLU A 201 9.07 -17.27 9.50
C GLU A 201 8.64 -16.97 8.06
N ALA A 202 7.35 -16.70 7.92
CA ALA A 202 6.74 -16.18 6.71
C ALA A 202 5.99 -14.89 7.05
N ALA A 203 6.35 -13.80 6.38
CA ALA A 203 5.68 -12.51 6.49
C ALA A 203 4.67 -12.36 5.36
N LEU A 204 3.40 -12.21 5.70
CA LEU A 204 2.32 -11.87 4.80
C LEU A 204 2.06 -10.37 4.86
N HIS A 205 2.19 -9.70 3.73
CA HIS A 205 1.74 -8.32 3.55
C HIS A 205 0.47 -8.30 2.71
N VAL A 206 -0.61 -7.78 3.28
CA VAL A 206 -1.91 -7.67 2.60
C VAL A 206 -2.43 -6.24 2.69
N ARG A 207 -2.84 -5.68 1.55
CA ARG A 207 -3.44 -4.35 1.46
C ARG A 207 -4.96 -4.47 1.41
N LEU A 208 -5.64 -4.22 2.52
CA LEU A 208 -7.10 -4.24 2.58
C LEU A 208 -7.69 -3.03 1.87
N MET A 209 -8.53 -3.27 0.86
CA MET A 209 -9.23 -2.25 0.08
C MET A 209 -10.73 -2.53 0.08
N ALA A 210 -11.56 -1.48 0.08
CA ALA A 210 -13.02 -1.63 0.19
C ALA A 210 -13.61 -2.56 -0.88
N LYS A 211 -13.15 -2.45 -2.13
CA LYS A 211 -13.66 -3.21 -3.29
C LYS A 211 -13.41 -4.72 -3.18
N THR A 212 -12.31 -5.13 -2.57
CA THR A 212 -11.86 -6.53 -2.48
C THR A 212 -11.83 -7.05 -1.04
N LEU A 213 -12.40 -6.28 -0.10
CA LEU A 213 -12.19 -6.46 1.33
C LEU A 213 -12.57 -7.86 1.81
N SER A 214 -13.74 -8.36 1.41
CA SER A 214 -14.20 -9.70 1.82
C SER A 214 -13.22 -10.80 1.40
N ASP A 215 -12.78 -10.78 0.14
CA ASP A 215 -11.86 -11.79 -0.40
C ASP A 215 -10.49 -11.72 0.28
N GLN A 216 -10.02 -10.50 0.56
CA GLN A 216 -8.77 -10.26 1.28
C GLN A 216 -8.82 -10.75 2.73
N LEU A 217 -9.95 -10.55 3.41
CA LEU A 217 -10.14 -11.10 4.75
C LEU A 217 -10.19 -12.64 4.73
N GLU A 218 -10.84 -13.26 3.75
CA GLU A 218 -10.82 -14.73 3.60
C GLU A 218 -9.40 -15.27 3.36
N ARG A 219 -8.59 -14.55 2.59
CA ARG A 219 -7.16 -14.89 2.40
C ARG A 219 -6.42 -14.84 3.74
N VAL A 220 -6.55 -13.76 4.50
CA VAL A 220 -5.91 -13.64 5.83
C VAL A 220 -6.39 -14.76 6.77
N LEU A 221 -7.68 -15.12 6.74
CA LEU A 221 -8.23 -16.24 7.51
C LEU A 221 -7.62 -17.58 7.11
N ALA A 222 -7.31 -17.81 5.83
CA ALA A 222 -6.63 -19.02 5.39
C ALA A 222 -5.22 -19.15 5.99
N PHE A 223 -4.46 -18.04 6.05
CA PHE A 223 -3.14 -18.03 6.70
C PHE A 223 -3.24 -18.26 8.21
N LEU A 224 -4.20 -17.62 8.90
CA LEU A 224 -4.42 -17.83 10.34
C LEU A 224 -4.82 -19.27 10.67
N ARG A 225 -5.60 -19.93 9.81
CA ARG A 225 -5.94 -21.35 9.96
C ARG A 225 -4.75 -22.25 9.69
N LEU A 226 -3.95 -21.96 8.66
CA LEU A 226 -2.74 -22.71 8.37
C LEU A 226 -1.73 -22.66 9.54
N ASP A 227 -1.54 -21.48 10.14
CA ASP A 227 -0.71 -21.31 11.33
C ASP A 227 -1.22 -22.09 12.55
N GLU A 228 -2.54 -22.22 12.71
CA GLU A 228 -3.10 -23.02 13.79
C GLU A 228 -2.96 -24.53 13.56
N LEU A 229 -3.18 -24.97 12.32
CA LEU A 229 -2.98 -26.35 11.91
C LEU A 229 -1.52 -26.76 12.04
N SER A 230 -0.58 -25.90 11.66
CA SER A 230 0.86 -26.18 11.75
C SER A 230 1.33 -26.35 13.21
N ARG A 231 0.66 -25.71 14.17
CA ARG A 231 0.94 -25.83 15.61
C ARG A 231 0.28 -27.04 16.26
N SER A 232 -0.87 -27.49 15.74
CA SER A 232 -1.64 -28.60 16.29
C SER A 232 -1.28 -29.95 15.66
N LEU A 233 -0.82 -29.95 14.41
CA LEU A 233 -0.45 -31.14 13.65
C LEU A 233 1.07 -31.23 13.51
N GLY A 234 1.60 -32.45 13.63
CA GLY A 234 3.01 -32.73 13.32
C GLY A 234 3.29 -32.66 11.81
N ALA A 235 4.57 -32.80 11.44
CA ALA A 235 5.09 -32.66 10.08
C ALA A 235 4.35 -33.50 9.02
N ASP A 236 3.86 -34.69 9.37
CA ASP A 236 3.21 -35.65 8.46
C ASP A 236 1.69 -35.43 8.29
N GLY A 237 1.10 -34.58 9.13
CA GLY A 237 -0.36 -34.38 9.17
C GLY A 237 -0.87 -33.18 8.36
N LEU A 238 0.03 -32.30 7.92
CA LEU A 238 -0.32 -31.03 7.30
C LEU A 238 -0.30 -31.12 5.77
N ASN A 239 -1.45 -30.86 5.13
CA ASN A 239 -1.60 -30.83 3.68
C ASN A 239 -2.77 -29.93 3.23
N SER A 240 -2.91 -29.70 1.92
CA SER A 240 -3.94 -28.82 1.35
C SER A 240 -5.36 -29.29 1.65
N ASP A 241 -5.61 -30.61 1.70
CA ASP A 241 -6.95 -31.16 2.01
C ASP A 241 -7.36 -30.86 3.46
N ARG A 242 -6.42 -30.94 4.40
CA ARG A 242 -6.63 -30.57 5.81
C ARG A 242 -6.87 -29.08 5.98
N LEU A 243 -6.14 -28.25 5.23
CA LEU A 243 -6.39 -26.81 5.20
C LEU A 243 -7.79 -26.50 4.65
N ALA A 244 -8.20 -27.13 3.55
CA ALA A 244 -9.54 -26.99 2.99
C ALA A 244 -10.62 -27.50 3.97
N ALA A 245 -10.39 -28.63 4.64
CA ALA A 245 -11.32 -29.16 5.64
C ALA A 245 -11.48 -28.23 6.85
N SER A 246 -10.41 -27.53 7.26
CA SER A 246 -10.47 -26.55 8.36
C SER A 246 -11.36 -25.35 8.07
N ASP A 247 -11.65 -25.07 6.78
CA ASP A 247 -12.59 -24.01 6.42
C ASP A 247 -14.03 -24.38 6.78
N ARG A 248 -14.32 -25.68 6.71
CA ARG A 248 -15.62 -26.26 7.04
C ARG A 248 -15.76 -26.60 8.53
N ASP A 249 -14.67 -26.54 9.29
CA ASP A 249 -14.70 -26.68 10.74
C ASP A 249 -15.08 -25.33 11.37
N ALA A 250 -16.33 -25.25 11.85
CA ALA A 250 -16.88 -24.08 12.51
C ALA A 250 -16.00 -23.57 13.67
N ASN A 251 -15.38 -24.48 14.44
CA ASN A 251 -14.54 -24.07 15.56
C ASN A 251 -13.20 -23.49 15.09
N ALA A 252 -12.56 -24.10 14.09
CA ALA A 252 -11.32 -23.58 13.51
C ALA A 252 -11.55 -22.21 12.86
N ARG A 253 -12.66 -22.07 12.11
CA ARG A 253 -13.06 -20.80 11.50
C ARG A 253 -13.36 -19.73 12.55
N ARG A 254 -14.11 -20.04 13.61
CA ARG A 254 -14.41 -19.12 14.72
C ARG A 254 -13.14 -18.63 15.45
N ARG A 255 -12.15 -19.50 15.65
CA ARG A 255 -10.86 -19.10 16.25
C ARG A 255 -10.06 -18.17 15.35
N ALA A 256 -10.01 -18.43 14.04
CA ALA A 256 -9.36 -17.55 13.08
C ALA A 256 -10.05 -16.17 13.00
N LEU A 257 -11.39 -16.14 12.95
CA LEU A 257 -12.18 -14.90 12.99
C LEU A 257 -11.92 -14.10 14.26
N THR A 258 -11.92 -14.76 15.44
CA THR A 258 -11.61 -14.10 16.72
C THR A 258 -10.21 -13.46 16.70
N LYS A 259 -9.19 -14.16 16.18
CA LYS A 259 -7.82 -13.62 16.06
C LYS A 259 -7.78 -12.40 15.13
N LEU A 260 -8.40 -12.49 13.96
CA LEU A 260 -8.43 -11.40 12.99
C LEU A 260 -9.20 -10.19 13.53
N ARG A 261 -10.33 -10.41 14.21
CA ARG A 261 -11.10 -9.35 14.88
C ARG A 261 -10.25 -8.61 15.91
N ALA A 262 -9.57 -9.35 16.79
CA ALA A 262 -8.71 -8.77 17.82
C ALA A 262 -7.58 -7.92 17.23
N LEU A 263 -6.95 -8.40 16.16
CA LEU A 263 -5.93 -7.65 15.41
C LEU A 263 -6.50 -6.34 14.84
N LEU A 264 -7.63 -6.41 14.12
CA LEU A 264 -8.25 -5.23 13.51
C LEU A 264 -8.70 -4.22 14.57
N GLN A 265 -9.20 -4.70 15.73
CA GLN A 265 -9.53 -3.84 16.87
C GLN A 265 -8.29 -3.19 17.47
N GLN A 266 -7.19 -3.92 17.61
CA GLN A 266 -5.92 -3.37 18.09
C GLN A 266 -5.39 -2.28 17.16
N LEU A 267 -5.42 -2.52 15.84
CA LEU A 267 -4.98 -1.54 14.85
C LEU A 267 -5.87 -0.29 14.87
N ARG A 268 -7.19 -0.46 14.88
CA ARG A 268 -8.15 0.65 15.03
C ARG A 268 -7.97 1.41 16.35
N GLY A 269 -7.56 0.72 17.42
CA GLY A 269 -7.31 1.31 18.73
C GLY A 269 -6.08 2.22 18.79
N ARG A 270 -5.25 2.26 17.74
CA ARG A 270 -4.09 3.18 17.66
C ARG A 270 -4.49 4.62 17.39
N PHE A 271 -5.66 4.86 16.80
CA PHE A 271 -6.14 6.20 16.52
C PHE A 271 -6.71 6.82 17.81
N ALA A 272 -6.18 7.98 18.21
CA ALA A 272 -6.62 8.67 19.42
C ALA A 272 -8.06 9.22 19.30
N ARG A 273 -8.48 9.58 18.09
CA ARG A 273 -9.78 10.17 17.78
C ARG A 273 -10.67 9.18 17.05
N SER A 274 -11.97 9.30 17.22
CA SER A 274 -12.97 8.52 16.48
C SER A 274 -13.12 8.97 15.02
N GLU A 275 -13.78 8.16 14.20
CA GLU A 275 -14.17 8.52 12.82
C GLU A 275 -15.14 9.72 12.81
N ALA A 276 -16.06 9.77 13.78
CA ALA A 276 -17.06 10.83 13.88
C ALA A 276 -16.45 12.19 14.25
N GLU A 277 -15.47 12.22 15.16
CA GLU A 277 -14.77 13.46 15.54
C GLU A 277 -13.99 14.05 14.37
N ASP A 278 -13.29 13.22 13.60
CA ASP A 278 -12.53 13.68 12.43
C ASP A 278 -13.45 14.15 11.31
N ALA A 279 -14.54 13.44 11.06
CA ALA A 279 -15.54 13.83 10.07
C ALA A 279 -16.24 15.15 10.43
N ALA A 280 -16.58 15.34 11.71
CA ALA A 280 -17.19 16.57 12.19
C ALA A 280 -16.26 17.77 12.04
N GLU A 281 -14.97 17.59 12.34
CA GLU A 281 -13.99 18.66 12.19
C GLU A 281 -13.77 19.03 10.71
N LEU A 282 -13.66 18.04 9.83
CA LEU A 282 -13.52 18.28 8.40
C LEU A 282 -14.76 19.00 7.83
N ALA A 283 -15.95 18.58 8.24
CA ALA A 283 -17.22 19.19 7.84
C ALA A 283 -17.42 20.62 8.38
N ALA A 284 -16.83 20.94 9.54
CA ALA A 284 -16.86 22.29 10.11
C ALA A 284 -15.98 23.29 9.34
N GLY A 285 -15.18 22.83 8.37
CA GLY A 285 -14.25 23.65 7.60
C GLY A 285 -12.92 23.80 8.34
N CYS A 286 -11.99 22.90 8.08
CA CYS A 286 -10.65 22.98 8.65
C CYS A 286 -9.87 24.15 8.04
N ALA A 287 -9.43 25.10 8.86
CA ALA A 287 -8.69 26.27 8.40
C ALA A 287 -7.30 25.93 7.86
N ASP A 288 -6.66 24.89 8.39
CA ASP A 288 -5.38 24.38 7.88
C ASP A 288 -5.62 23.30 6.81
N PRO A 289 -5.25 23.55 5.54
CA PRO A 289 -5.42 22.57 4.47
C PRO A 289 -4.57 21.31 4.66
N ARG A 290 -3.44 21.35 5.39
CA ARG A 290 -2.62 20.17 5.65
C ARG A 290 -3.28 19.27 6.68
N ARG A 291 -3.83 19.84 7.74
CA ARG A 291 -4.67 19.12 8.69
C ARG A 291 -5.90 18.51 8.03
N ALA A 292 -6.58 19.24 7.15
CA ALA A 292 -7.70 18.70 6.38
C ALA A 292 -7.32 17.43 5.59
N ARG A 293 -6.18 17.47 4.89
CA ARG A 293 -5.64 16.32 4.15
C ARG A 293 -5.29 15.15 5.06
N ALA A 294 -4.66 15.41 6.20
CA ALA A 294 -4.36 14.36 7.17
C ALA A 294 -5.64 13.69 7.72
N LEU A 295 -6.68 14.48 8.01
CA LEU A 295 -7.98 13.94 8.44
C LEU A 295 -8.63 13.05 7.38
N GLU A 296 -8.55 13.42 6.10
CA GLU A 296 -9.06 12.59 4.98
C GLU A 296 -8.35 11.23 4.91
N VAL A 297 -7.02 11.19 5.11
CA VAL A 297 -6.28 9.92 5.22
C VAL A 297 -6.82 9.06 6.36
N LEU A 298 -6.96 9.65 7.55
CA LEU A 298 -7.44 8.93 8.74
C LEU A 298 -8.87 8.43 8.58
N LEU A 299 -9.75 9.20 7.95
CA LEU A 299 -11.12 8.81 7.68
C LEU A 299 -11.19 7.60 6.75
N GLY A 300 -10.37 7.57 5.70
CA GLY A 300 -10.23 6.41 4.81
C GLY A 300 -9.82 5.15 5.57
N GLU A 301 -8.78 5.23 6.40
CA GLU A 301 -8.29 4.09 7.19
C GLU A 301 -9.32 3.61 8.21
N LYS A 302 -9.93 4.53 8.98
CA LYS A 302 -10.95 4.20 9.99
C LYS A 302 -12.19 3.56 9.38
N ARG A 303 -12.65 4.10 8.23
CA ARG A 303 -13.77 3.54 7.46
C ARG A 303 -13.48 2.10 7.05
N LEU A 304 -12.28 1.82 6.56
CA LEU A 304 -11.88 0.44 6.20
C LEU A 304 -11.83 -0.49 7.40
N PHE A 305 -11.28 -0.06 8.54
CA PHE A 305 -11.31 -0.88 9.75
C PHE A 305 -12.74 -1.17 10.22
N ARG A 306 -13.64 -0.17 10.15
CA ARG A 306 -15.06 -0.36 10.47
C ARG A 306 -15.71 -1.39 9.54
N LEU A 307 -15.55 -1.25 8.23
CA LEU A 307 -16.08 -2.19 7.24
C LEU A 307 -15.52 -3.61 7.44
N ALA A 308 -14.22 -3.73 7.70
CA ALA A 308 -13.58 -5.01 7.93
C ALA A 308 -14.15 -5.69 9.18
N LEU A 309 -14.33 -4.95 10.28
CA LEU A 309 -14.92 -5.49 11.51
C LEU A 309 -16.39 -5.91 11.31
N GLN A 310 -17.17 -5.14 10.55
CA GLN A 310 -18.56 -5.51 10.20
C GLN A 310 -18.60 -6.84 9.43
N LEU A 311 -17.75 -7.00 8.41
CA LEU A 311 -17.65 -8.25 7.65
C LEU A 311 -17.21 -9.44 8.52
N ILE A 312 -16.32 -9.22 9.48
CA ILE A 312 -15.90 -10.27 10.42
C ILE A 312 -17.05 -10.68 11.35
N ASP A 313 -17.86 -9.72 11.80
CA ASP A 313 -19.03 -9.99 12.64
C ASP A 313 -20.08 -10.80 11.85
N GLU A 314 -20.41 -10.38 10.62
CA GLU A 314 -21.31 -11.13 9.72
C GLU A 314 -20.84 -12.58 9.46
N LYS A 315 -19.54 -12.75 9.22
CA LYS A 315 -18.93 -14.08 9.02
C LYS A 315 -18.95 -14.91 10.30
N THR A 316 -18.86 -14.30 11.47
CA THR A 316 -18.94 -14.98 12.78
C THR A 316 -20.36 -15.46 13.03
N ASP A 317 -21.36 -14.59 12.82
CA ASP A 317 -22.77 -14.93 12.98
C ASP A 317 -23.18 -16.08 12.04
N THR A 318 -22.66 -16.08 10.80
CA THR A 318 -22.90 -17.17 9.84
C THR A 318 -22.37 -18.52 10.33
N VAL A 319 -21.23 -18.52 11.03
CA VAL A 319 -20.64 -19.75 11.63
C VAL A 319 -21.42 -20.22 12.85
N ASP A 320 -22.08 -19.31 13.57
CA ASP A 320 -22.87 -19.64 14.76
C ASP A 320 -24.25 -20.23 14.42
N VAL A 321 -24.74 -19.99 13.21
CA VAL A 321 -26.03 -20.50 12.70
C VAL A 321 -25.90 -21.83 11.94
N ALA A 322 -24.69 -22.17 11.45
CA ALA A 322 -24.41 -23.38 10.67
C ALA A 322 -24.04 -24.60 11.53
#